data_AF-A0A7C2N351-F1
#
_entry.id   AF-A0A7C2N351-F1
#
_cell.length_a   1.000
_cell.length_b   1.000
_cell.length_c   1.000
_cell.angle_alpha   90.00
_cell.angle_beta   90.00
_cell.angle_gamma   90.00
#
_symmetry.space_group_name_H-M   'P 1'
#
loop_
_entity.id
_entity.type
_entity.pdbx_description
1 polymer ?
#
loop_
_entity_poly.entity_id
_entity_poly.type
_entity_poly.pdbx_seq_one_letter_code
_entity_poly.pdbx_strand_id
1 'polypeptide(L)'
;MAVEKVTFTLPEELLRRLEKVPAGKRSLLVAEALRRELDRIAMIKSLKRLRRTTAWKEEDHPDLLSPEDFSRYRPAKSRLTG
;
A
#
# COMPACT_ATOMS: atom_id res chain seq x y z
N MET A 1 20.49 7.48 -6.79
CA MET A 1 19.87 7.59 -5.44
C MET A 1 20.99 7.47 -4.43
N ALA A 2 21.07 8.39 -3.46
CA ALA A 2 22.03 8.27 -2.37
C ALA A 2 21.58 7.13 -1.44
N VAL A 3 22.53 6.32 -0.97
CA VAL A 3 22.26 5.22 -0.04
C VAL A 3 23.02 5.51 1.24
N GLU A 4 22.30 5.62 2.35
CA GLU A 4 22.88 5.80 3.68
C GLU A 4 22.80 4.50 4.47
N LYS A 5 23.85 4.22 5.25
CA LYS A 5 23.89 3.04 6.12
C LYS A 5 23.25 3.37 7.46
N VAL A 6 22.26 2.57 7.85
CA VAL A 6 21.60 2.67 9.15
C VAL A 6 21.74 1.34 9.89
N THR A 7 21.95 1.39 11.20
CA THR A 7 22.08 0.22 12.06
C THR A 7 20.81 0.03 12.88
N PHE A 8 20.23 -1.17 12.84
CA PHE A 8 19.03 -1.52 13.59
C PHE A 8 19.26 -2.80 14.40
N THR A 9 18.60 -2.89 15.56
CA THR A 9 18.52 -4.13 16.33
C THR A 9 17.27 -4.89 15.89
N LEU A 10 17.44 -6.13 15.43
CA LEU A 10 16.36 -7.01 15.00
C LEU A 10 16.30 -8.26 15.88
N PRO A 11 15.10 -8.84 16.09
CA PRO A 11 14.98 -10.13 16.76
C PRO A 11 15.80 -11.22 16.07
N GLU A 12 16.45 -12.07 16.85
CA GLU A 12 17.35 -13.11 16.33
C GLU A 12 16.62 -14.05 15.34
N GLU A 13 15.39 -14.44 15.66
CA GLU A 13 14.57 -15.30 14.79
C GLU A 13 14.38 -14.68 13.39
N LEU A 14 14.19 -13.35 13.33
CA LEU A 14 14.01 -12.64 12.07
C LEU A 14 15.31 -12.59 11.27
N LEU A 15 16.45 -12.41 11.95
CA LEU A 15 17.78 -12.45 11.33
C LEU A 15 18.05 -13.83 10.72
N ARG A 16 17.77 -14.93 11.44
CA ARG A 16 17.91 -16.30 10.92
C ARG A 16 17.07 -16.55 9.67
N ARG A 17 15.89 -15.92 9.58
CA ARG A 17 15.04 -15.99 8.38
C ARG A 17 15.60 -15.17 7.23
N LEU A 18 16.16 -13.99 7.51
CA LEU A 18 16.79 -13.12 6.53
C LEU A 18 18.08 -13.73 5.96
N GLU A 19 18.81 -14.51 6.75
CA GLU A 19 20.02 -15.21 6.30
C GLU A 19 19.75 -16.22 5.18
N LYS A 20 18.55 -16.80 5.14
CA LYS A 20 18.13 -17.71 4.05
C LYS A 20 18.00 -16.99 2.70
N VAL A 21 17.90 -15.67 2.71
CA VAL A 21 17.86 -14.84 1.50
C VAL A 21 19.29 -14.62 0.99
N PRO A 22 19.55 -14.67 -0.32
CA PRO A 22 20.87 -14.38 -0.88
C PRO A 22 21.40 -13.01 -0.45
N ALA A 23 22.70 -12.92 -0.13
CA ALA A 23 23.31 -11.72 0.47
C ALA A 23 23.00 -10.41 -0.28
N GLY A 24 23.05 -10.41 -1.61
CA GLY A 24 22.75 -9.23 -2.45
C GLY A 24 21.27 -8.84 -2.53
N LYS A 25 20.35 -9.71 -2.06
CA LYS A 25 18.90 -9.46 -2.05
C LYS A 25 18.35 -9.10 -0.68
N ARG A 26 19.14 -9.28 0.39
CA ARG A 26 18.71 -8.98 1.77
C ARG A 26 18.38 -7.51 1.96
N SER A 27 19.25 -6.62 1.50
CA SER A 27 19.05 -5.17 1.58
C SER A 27 17.83 -4.72 0.77
N LEU A 28 17.64 -5.28 -0.42
CA LEU A 28 16.47 -5.01 -1.27
C LEU A 28 15.17 -5.46 -0.58
N LEU A 29 15.15 -6.66 0.00
CA LEU A 29 13.98 -7.18 0.71
C LEU A 29 13.64 -6.30 1.93
N VAL A 30 14.64 -5.90 2.70
CA VAL A 30 14.43 -5.00 3.85
C VAL A 30 13.90 -3.64 3.40
N ALA A 31 14.47 -3.07 2.34
CA ALA A 31 14.02 -1.79 1.79
C ALA A 31 12.58 -1.85 1.27
N GLU A 32 12.21 -2.92 0.57
CA GLU A 32 10.86 -3.12 0.06
C GLU A 32 9.84 -3.32 1.19
N ALA A 33 10.19 -4.13 2.20
CA ALA A 33 9.34 -4.35 3.37
C ALA A 33 9.12 -3.04 4.16
N LEU A 34 10.19 -2.27 4.37
CA LEU A 34 10.11 -0.96 5.03
C LEU A 34 9.25 0.02 4.25
N ARG A 35 9.47 0.13 2.93
CA ARG A 35 8.68 1.00 2.06
C ARG A 35 7.20 0.66 2.15
N ARG A 36 6.86 -0.62 2.01
CA ARG A 36 5.47 -1.09 2.06
C ARG A 36 4.80 -0.75 3.39
N GLU A 37 5.49 -0.94 4.51
CA GLU A 37 4.90 -0.65 5.83
C GLU A 37 4.77 0.86 6.08
N LEU A 38 5.76 1.65 5.67
CA LEU A 38 5.68 3.11 5.75
C LEU A 38 4.54 3.68 4.89
N ASP A 39 4.39 3.19 3.66
CA ASP A 39 3.29 3.57 2.76
C ASP A 39 1.93 3.19 3.37
N ARG A 40 1.83 2.01 3.99
CA ARG A 40 0.63 1.56 4.71
C ARG A 40 0.29 2.47 5.89
N ILE A 41 1.28 2.83 6.71
CA ILE A 41 1.10 3.73 7.86
C ILE A 41 0.65 5.12 7.38
N ALA A 42 1.30 5.65 6.33
CA ALA A 42 0.96 6.93 5.73
C ALA A 42 -0.47 6.92 5.17
N MET A 43 -0.85 5.86 4.45
CA MET A 43 -2.20 5.67 3.93
C MET A 43 -3.24 5.64 5.05
N ILE A 44 -3.01 4.87 6.12
CA ILE A 44 -3.93 4.81 7.27
C ILE A 44 -4.09 6.20 7.91
N LYS A 45 -3.00 6.95 8.06
CA LYS A 45 -3.02 8.31 8.59
C LYS A 45 -3.84 9.24 7.69
N SER A 46 -3.64 9.17 6.37
CA SER A 46 -4.41 9.94 5.38
C SER A 46 -5.88 9.58 5.43
N LEU A 47 -6.24 8.30 5.46
CA LEU A 47 -7.62 7.84 5.57
C LEU A 47 -8.28 8.31 6.88
N LYS A 48 -7.57 8.26 8.02
CA LYS A 48 -8.09 8.80 9.28
C LYS A 48 -8.34 10.31 9.21
N ARG A 49 -7.48 11.06 8.53
CA ARG A 49 -7.69 12.49 8.28
C ARG A 49 -8.89 12.72 7.38
N LEU A 50 -8.99 11.98 6.28
CA LEU A 50 -10.11 12.03 5.33
C LEU A 50 -11.43 11.55 5.95
N ARG A 51 -11.43 10.70 6.98
CA ARG A 51 -12.66 10.38 7.72
C ARG A 51 -13.20 11.55 8.55
N ARG A 52 -12.37 12.53 8.89
CA ARG A 52 -12.75 13.71 9.68
C ARG A 52 -13.24 14.88 8.81
N THR A 53 -13.05 14.79 7.51
CA THR A 53 -13.46 15.79 6.52
C THR A 53 -14.22 15.06 5.44
N THR A 54 -15.49 15.37 5.18
CA THR A 54 -16.21 14.79 4.04
C THR A 54 -15.48 15.17 2.75
N ALA A 55 -14.57 14.31 2.32
CA ALA A 55 -13.68 14.55 1.18
C ALA A 55 -14.40 14.28 -0.14
N TRP A 56 -15.53 13.57 -0.08
CA TRP A 56 -16.44 13.36 -1.17
C TRP A 56 -17.60 14.35 -1.04
N LYS A 57 -17.71 15.28 -1.98
CA LYS A 57 -18.87 16.17 -2.10
C LYS A 57 -19.57 15.90 -3.41
N GLU A 58 -20.89 15.99 -3.40
CA GLU A 58 -21.72 15.85 -4.61
C GLU A 58 -21.37 16.90 -5.67
N GLU A 59 -20.97 18.10 -5.22
CA GLU A 59 -20.49 19.21 -6.07
C GLU A 59 -19.23 18.86 -6.87
N ASP A 60 -18.31 18.08 -6.29
CA ASP A 60 -17.03 17.71 -6.91
C ASP A 60 -17.19 16.50 -7.85
N HIS A 61 -18.23 15.68 -7.63
CA HIS A 61 -18.49 14.43 -8.34
C HIS A 61 -19.99 14.24 -8.66
N PRO A 62 -20.58 15.08 -9.52
CA PRO A 62 -21.99 14.98 -9.89
C PRO A 62 -22.29 13.73 -10.74
N ASP A 63 -21.25 13.11 -11.30
CA ASP A 63 -21.31 11.91 -12.11
C ASP A 63 -21.25 10.61 -11.28
N LEU A 64 -21.20 10.70 -9.95
CA LEU A 64 -21.04 9.55 -9.05
C LEU A 64 -21.97 9.64 -7.83
N LEU A 65 -23.23 9.99 -8.09
CA LEU A 65 -24.26 10.20 -7.06
C LEU A 65 -25.04 8.92 -6.74
N SER A 66 -25.20 8.02 -7.72
CA SER A 66 -25.94 6.77 -7.56
C SER A 66 -25.04 5.54 -7.71
N PRO A 67 -25.42 4.39 -7.12
CA PRO A 67 -24.69 3.13 -7.32
C PRO A 67 -24.57 2.69 -8.78
N GLU A 68 -25.49 3.13 -9.64
CA GLU A 68 -25.51 2.82 -11.08
C GLU A 68 -24.44 3.61 -11.85
N ASP A 69 -24.09 4.79 -11.38
CA ASP A 69 -23.05 5.63 -11.99
C ASP A 69 -21.65 5.01 -11.85
N PHE A 70 -21.43 4.24 -10.78
CA PHE A 70 -20.18 3.49 -10.57
C PHE A 70 -20.02 2.28 -11.53
N SER A 71 -21.02 2.00 -12.38
CA SER A 71 -20.97 0.89 -13.34
C SER A 71 -19.77 0.96 -14.29
N ARG A 72 -19.31 2.17 -14.64
CA ARG A 72 -18.14 2.40 -15.51
C ARG A 72 -16.81 1.99 -14.88
N TYR A 73 -16.75 1.97 -13.55
CA TYR A 73 -15.55 1.66 -12.76
C TYR A 73 -15.55 0.24 -12.20
N ARG A 74 -16.68 -0.47 -12.28
CA ARG A 74 -16.74 -1.88 -11.93
C ARG A 74 -15.91 -2.64 -12.98
N PRO A 75 -14.85 -3.36 -12.59
CA PRO A 75 -14.12 -4.20 -13.54
C PRO A 75 -15.14 -5.14 -14.18
N ALA A 76 -15.19 -5.14 -15.51
CA ALA A 76 -16.05 -6.05 -16.26
C ALA A 76 -15.77 -7.45 -15.71
N LYS A 77 -16.77 -8.08 -15.09
CA LYS A 77 -16.65 -9.48 -14.67
C LYS A 77 -16.16 -10.22 -15.90
N SER A 78 -14.94 -10.78 -15.85
CA SER A 78 -14.40 -11.57 -16.94
C SER A 78 -15.46 -12.59 -17.31
N ARG A 79 -16.00 -12.46 -18.52
CA ARG A 79 -16.77 -13.54 -19.15
C ARG A 79 -15.79 -14.68 -19.37
N LEU A 80 -15.58 -15.47 -18.33
CA LEU A 80 -15.06 -16.82 -18.42
C LEU A 80 -16.23 -17.74 -18.02
N THR A 81 -17.21 -17.74 -18.91
CA THR A 81 -18.11 -18.86 -19.18
C THR A 81 -17.45 -19.73 -20.25
N GLY A 82 -17.37 -21.05 -20.02
CA GLY A 82 -17.01 -22.04 -21.04
C GLY A 82 -15.83 -22.90 -20.64
#